data_AF-A0A355BXG6-F1
#
_entry.id   AF-A0A355BXG6-F1
#
_cell.length_a   1.000
_cell.length_b   1.000
_cell.length_c   1.000
_cell.angle_alpha   90.00
_cell.angle_beta   90.00
_cell.angle_gamma   90.00
#
_symmetry.space_group_name_H-M   'P 1'
#
loop_
_entity.id
_entity.type
_entity.pdbx_description
1 polymer ?
#
loop_
_entity_poly.entity_id
_entity_poly.type
_entity_poly.pdbx_seq_one_letter_code
_entity_poly.pdbx_strand_id
1 'polypeptide(L)'
;FAAVAGRRTKKGDPCAVAELAGVMGAKRTADLVPLCHPLPLTHVAVGAEPDEQTLSVLITASVRTSGRTGVEMEAMTGAMVAALTLYDMLKAVDKGIVVERVQLER
;
A
#
# COMPACT_ATOMS: atom_id res chain seq x y z
N PHE A 1 -7.83 -8.67 -12.87
CA PHE A 1 -7.60 -9.72 -11.84
C PHE A 1 -6.54 -10.75 -12.23
N ALA A 2 -6.68 -11.50 -13.34
CA ALA A 2 -5.74 -12.58 -13.72
C ALA A 2 -4.24 -12.17 -13.73
N ALA A 3 -3.91 -10.95 -14.14
CA ALA A 3 -2.52 -10.46 -14.11
C ALA A 3 -1.95 -10.31 -12.68
N VAL A 4 -2.81 -10.02 -11.70
CA VAL A 4 -2.46 -9.92 -10.28
C VAL A 4 -2.34 -11.32 -9.67
N ALA A 5 -3.34 -12.17 -9.88
CA ALA A 5 -3.33 -13.56 -9.41
C ALA A 5 -2.11 -14.34 -9.96
N GLY A 6 -1.79 -14.13 -11.24
CA GLY A 6 -0.61 -14.70 -11.88
C GLY A 6 0.71 -14.00 -11.56
N ARG A 7 0.72 -12.99 -10.66
CA ARG A 7 1.91 -12.24 -10.22
C ARG A 7 2.77 -11.71 -11.38
N ARG A 8 2.16 -11.34 -12.51
CA ARG A 8 2.92 -10.99 -13.72
C ARG A 8 2.20 -9.99 -14.62
N THR A 9 2.92 -8.90 -14.90
CA THR A 9 2.60 -7.91 -15.93
C THR A 9 3.81 -7.66 -16.82
N LYS A 10 3.66 -6.83 -17.86
CA LYS A 10 4.81 -6.32 -18.63
C LYS A 10 5.76 -5.45 -17.78
N LYS A 11 5.29 -4.93 -16.65
CA LYS A 11 6.06 -4.10 -15.70
C LYS A 11 6.67 -4.91 -14.54
N GLY A 12 6.46 -6.23 -14.50
CA GLY A 12 6.88 -7.09 -13.38
C GLY A 12 5.72 -7.58 -12.52
N ASP A 13 6.02 -8.07 -11.31
CA ASP A 13 5.02 -8.49 -10.33
C ASP A 13 4.33 -7.26 -9.71
N PRO A 14 3.03 -7.06 -9.94
CA PRO A 14 2.31 -5.89 -9.45
C PRO A 14 2.23 -5.84 -7.92
N CYS A 15 2.10 -6.99 -7.25
CA CYS A 15 1.98 -7.05 -5.79
C CYS A 15 3.32 -6.73 -5.12
N ALA A 16 4.41 -7.35 -5.57
CA ALA A 16 5.74 -7.08 -5.00
C ALA A 16 6.16 -5.61 -5.16
N VAL A 17 5.87 -5.00 -6.32
CA VAL A 17 6.15 -3.58 -6.55
C VAL A 17 5.28 -2.69 -5.64
N ALA A 18 4.01 -3.05 -5.44
CA ALA A 18 3.12 -2.33 -4.55
C ALA A 18 3.52 -2.42 -3.07
N GLU A 19 3.96 -3.59 -2.61
CA GLU A 19 4.47 -3.80 -1.24
C GLU A 19 5.69 -2.91 -0.98
N LEU A 20 6.65 -2.89 -1.91
CA LEU A 20 7.81 -2.01 -1.84
C LEU A 20 7.39 -0.52 -1.81
N ALA A 21 6.48 -0.13 -2.69
CA ALA A 21 5.98 1.24 -2.76
C ALA A 21 5.27 1.64 -1.46
N GLY A 22 4.50 0.73 -0.85
CA GLY A 22 3.85 0.97 0.44
C GLY A 22 4.87 1.18 1.56
N VAL A 23 5.95 0.38 1.61
CA VAL A 23 7.04 0.58 2.56
C VAL A 23 7.71 1.95 2.37
N MET A 24 7.92 2.36 1.13
CA MET A 24 8.47 3.68 0.81
C MET A 24 7.50 4.81 1.19
N GLY A 25 6.20 4.62 0.95
CA GLY A 25 5.14 5.56 1.28
C GLY A 25 5.07 5.83 2.77
N ALA A 26 5.05 4.78 3.59
CA ALA A 26 5.04 4.90 5.05
C ALA A 26 6.25 5.68 5.58
N LYS A 27 7.45 5.47 5.01
CA LYS A 27 8.66 6.20 5.44
C LYS A 27 8.68 7.67 5.01
N ARG A 28 7.83 8.06 4.06
CA ARG A 28 7.72 9.43 3.52
C ARG A 28 6.45 10.14 3.97
N THR A 29 5.70 9.58 4.92
CA THR A 29 4.43 10.17 5.37
C THR A 29 4.57 11.62 5.83
N ALA A 30 5.62 11.96 6.57
CA ALA A 30 5.87 13.33 7.03
C ALA A 30 6.19 14.32 5.89
N ASP A 31 6.66 13.83 4.73
CA ASP A 31 6.87 14.67 3.54
C ASP A 31 5.55 14.94 2.79
N LEU A 32 4.55 14.06 2.97
CA LEU A 32 3.29 14.07 2.21
C LEU A 32 2.13 14.69 2.99
N VAL A 33 2.09 14.50 4.32
CA VAL A 33 1.01 14.96 5.19
C VAL A 33 1.50 16.14 6.03
N PRO A 34 1.03 17.38 5.77
CA PRO A 34 1.67 18.61 6.25
C PRO A 34 1.89 18.76 7.77
N LEU A 35 1.10 18.10 8.60
CA LEU A 35 1.17 18.19 10.06
C LEU A 35 1.61 16.88 10.73
N CYS A 36 2.03 15.89 9.94
CA CYS A 36 2.68 14.70 10.49
C CYS A 36 4.11 15.05 10.93
N HIS A 37 4.51 14.50 12.07
CA HIS A 37 5.87 14.64 12.55
C HIS A 37 6.76 13.60 11.86
N PRO A 38 8.03 13.92 11.54
CA PRO A 38 8.99 12.89 11.17
C PRO A 38 9.16 11.87 12.31
N LEU A 39 9.01 10.58 12.02
CA LEU A 39 9.09 9.50 13.02
C LEU A 39 10.18 8.46 12.69
N PRO A 40 10.95 8.00 13.70
CA PRO A 40 11.87 6.88 13.54
C PRO A 40 11.09 5.56 13.53
N LEU A 41 10.69 5.11 12.34
CA LEU A 41 9.97 3.84 12.19
C LEU A 41 10.89 2.66 12.47
N THR A 42 10.47 1.77 13.36
CA THR A 42 11.20 0.56 13.75
C THR A 42 10.72 -0.66 12.97
N HIS A 43 9.50 -0.62 12.44
CA HIS A 43 8.94 -1.68 11.62
C HIS A 43 7.97 -1.09 10.58
N VAL A 44 8.04 -1.61 9.36
CA VAL A 44 7.07 -1.36 8.29
C VAL A 44 6.92 -2.67 7.52
N ALA A 45 5.72 -3.23 7.53
CA ALA A 45 5.34 -4.38 6.71
C ALA A 45 4.10 -4.02 5.90
N VAL A 46 4.14 -4.34 4.61
CA VAL A 46 3.01 -4.15 3.69
C VAL A 46 2.80 -5.46 2.94
N GLY A 47 1.56 -5.91 2.85
CA GLY A 47 1.14 -7.07 2.07
C GLY A 47 0.12 -6.69 1.03
N ALA A 48 0.18 -7.31 -0.16
CA ALA A 48 -0.81 -7.18 -1.22
C ALA A 48 -1.30 -8.56 -1.66
N GLU A 49 -2.48 -8.95 -1.19
CA GLU A 49 -3.02 -10.30 -1.33
C GLU A 49 -4.23 -10.31 -2.27
N PRO A 50 -4.16 -10.99 -3.43
CA PRO A 50 -5.31 -11.15 -4.31
C PRO A 50 -6.39 -12.03 -3.67
N ASP A 51 -7.64 -11.60 -3.72
CA ASP A 51 -8.81 -12.37 -3.29
C ASP A 51 -9.65 -12.73 -4.52
N GLU A 52 -9.68 -14.03 -4.86
CA GLU A 52 -10.43 -14.53 -6.02
C GLU A 52 -11.94 -14.49 -5.83
N GLN A 53 -12.43 -14.52 -4.58
CA GLN A 53 -13.86 -14.51 -4.30
C GLN A 53 -14.47 -13.13 -4.57
N THR A 54 -13.73 -12.08 -4.19
CA THR A 54 -14.17 -10.69 -4.36
C THR A 54 -13.57 -10.01 -5.60
N LEU A 55 -12.68 -10.69 -6.31
CA LEU A 55 -11.89 -10.16 -7.43
C LEU A 55 -11.13 -8.87 -7.07
N SER A 56 -10.66 -8.79 -5.82
CA SER A 56 -10.01 -7.60 -5.26
C SER A 56 -8.57 -7.92 -4.83
N VAL A 57 -7.84 -6.89 -4.39
CA VAL A 57 -6.55 -7.07 -3.73
C VAL A 57 -6.66 -6.44 -2.34
N LEU A 58 -6.56 -7.26 -1.31
CA LEU A 58 -6.50 -6.79 0.06
C LEU A 58 -5.09 -6.28 0.34
N ILE A 59 -4.99 -5.03 0.78
CA ILE A 59 -3.73 -4.41 1.17
C ILE A 59 -3.75 -4.21 2.68
N THR A 60 -2.74 -4.74 3.35
CA THR A 60 -2.53 -4.54 4.78
C THR A 60 -1.20 -3.84 5.00
N ALA A 61 -1.16 -2.89 5.93
CA ALA A 61 0.05 -2.18 6.31
C ALA A 61 0.15 -2.13 7.84
N SER A 62 1.24 -2.67 8.38
CA SER A 62 1.55 -2.64 9.81
C SER A 62 2.83 -1.85 10.06
N VAL A 63 2.73 -0.83 10.91
CA VAL A 63 3.83 0.08 11.22
C VAL A 63 4.06 0.13 12.73
N ARG A 64 5.32 0.22 13.14
CA ARG A 64 5.72 0.49 14.53
C ARG A 64 6.78 1.56 14.59
N THR A 65 6.79 2.31 15.69
CA THR A 65 7.78 3.36 15.98
C THR A 65 8.25 3.26 17.42
N SER A 66 9.40 3.85 17.72
CA SER A 66 9.84 4.17 19.09
C SER A 66 9.59 5.65 19.44
N GLY A 67 8.89 6.40 18.58
CA GLY A 67 8.51 7.79 18.78
C GLY A 67 7.40 7.99 19.81
N ARG A 68 7.07 9.26 20.08
CA ARG A 68 6.09 9.66 21.12
C ARG A 68 4.66 9.83 20.61
N THR A 69 4.47 9.81 19.29
CA THR A 69 3.15 9.88 18.63
C THR A 69 2.83 8.54 17.97
N GLY A 70 1.54 8.32 17.68
CA GLY A 70 1.09 7.16 16.92
C GLY A 70 1.63 7.14 15.48
N VAL A 71 1.35 6.02 14.80
CA VAL A 71 1.78 5.72 13.41
C VAL A 71 0.60 5.40 12.50
N GLU A 72 -0.59 5.88 12.85
CA GLU A 72 -1.83 5.67 12.10
C GLU A 72 -1.67 6.19 10.67
N MET A 73 -1.02 7.34 10.53
CA MET A 73 -0.80 8.00 9.25
C MET A 73 0.20 7.24 8.38
N GLU A 74 1.26 6.70 8.95
CA GLU A 74 2.24 5.89 8.24
C GLU A 74 1.62 4.59 7.72
N ALA A 75 0.78 3.93 8.51
CA ALA A 75 0.06 2.74 8.10
C ALA A 75 -0.91 3.04 6.94
N MET A 76 -1.77 4.06 7.09
CA MET A 76 -2.73 4.44 6.05
C MET A 76 -2.04 4.95 4.77
N THR A 77 -0.95 5.72 4.91
CA THR A 77 -0.17 6.18 3.75
C THR A 77 0.48 5.03 3.02
N GLY A 78 1.08 4.08 3.75
CA GLY A 78 1.69 2.88 3.16
C GLY A 78 0.67 2.06 2.37
N ALA A 79 -0.50 1.80 2.95
CA ALA A 79 -1.59 1.11 2.25
C ALA A 79 -2.06 1.88 1.00
N MET A 80 -2.24 3.20 1.09
CA MET A 80 -2.71 4.01 -0.04
C MET A 80 -1.69 4.06 -1.18
N VAL A 81 -0.40 4.21 -0.87
CA VAL A 81 0.66 4.23 -1.89
C VAL A 81 0.79 2.88 -2.58
N ALA A 82 0.64 1.77 -1.84
CA ALA A 82 0.57 0.44 -2.43
C ALA A 82 -0.64 0.31 -3.37
N ALA A 83 -1.83 0.79 -2.96
CA ALA A 83 -3.04 0.77 -3.80
C ALA A 83 -2.87 1.56 -5.11
N LEU A 84 -2.33 2.78 -5.02
CA LEU A 84 -2.05 3.61 -6.19
C LEU A 84 -1.00 2.97 -7.11
N THR A 85 -0.05 2.23 -6.54
CA THR A 85 0.95 1.49 -7.31
C THR A 85 0.33 0.31 -8.05
N LEU A 86 -0.56 -0.45 -7.42
CA LEU A 86 -1.33 -1.48 -8.11
C LEU A 86 -2.15 -0.89 -9.27
N TYR A 87 -2.80 0.24 -9.03
CA TYR A 87 -3.51 0.96 -10.09
C TYR A 87 -2.55 1.34 -11.24
N ASP A 88 -1.37 1.91 -10.96
CA ASP A 88 -0.40 2.27 -12.00
C ASP A 88 0.09 1.06 -12.83
N MET A 89 0.31 -0.06 -12.15
CA MET A 89 0.77 -1.32 -12.74
C MET A 89 -0.30 -1.95 -13.64
N LEU A 90 -1.58 -1.69 -13.37
CA LEU A 90 -2.70 -2.39 -14.01
C LEU A 90 -3.58 -1.51 -14.90
N LYS A 91 -3.48 -0.17 -14.83
CA LYS A 91 -4.33 0.77 -15.58
C LYS A 91 -4.29 0.63 -17.11
N ALA A 92 -3.25 -0.03 -17.64
CA ALA A 92 -3.16 -0.34 -19.05
C ALA A 92 -4.04 -1.53 -19.47
N VAL A 93 -4.35 -2.43 -18.52
CA VAL A 93 -5.24 -3.58 -18.70
C VAL A 93 -6.68 -3.16 -18.41
N ASP A 94 -6.90 -2.43 -17.32
CA ASP A 94 -8.22 -1.96 -16.91
C ASP A 94 -8.12 -0.60 -16.23
N LYS A 95 -8.83 0.40 -16.76
CA LYS A 95 -8.88 1.77 -16.19
C LYS A 95 -9.97 1.93 -15.13
N GLY A 96 -10.91 0.99 -15.03
CA GLY A 96 -12.04 1.00 -14.10
C GLY A 96 -11.71 0.48 -12.71
N ILE A 97 -10.43 0.18 -12.41
CA ILE A 97 -9.99 -0.24 -11.09
C ILE A 97 -10.33 0.85 -10.06
N VAL A 98 -10.97 0.46 -8.96
CA VAL A 98 -11.35 1.37 -7.88
C VAL A 98 -10.47 1.08 -6.66
N VAL A 99 -9.97 2.13 -6.03
CA VAL A 99 -9.38 2.06 -4.68
C VAL A 99 -10.47 2.41 -3.70
N GLU A 100 -10.79 1.49 -2.80
CA GLU A 100 -11.86 1.65 -1.83
C GLU A 100 -11.41 1.28 -0.41
N ARG A 101 -12.12 1.83 0.59
CA ARG A 101 -12.03 1.45 2.01
C ARG A 101 -10.62 1.48 2.61
N VAL A 102 -9.91 2.60 2.46
CA VAL A 102 -8.67 2.85 3.23
C VAL A 102 -9.05 3.25 4.65
N GLN A 103 -8.75 2.39 5.61
CA GLN A 103 -9.13 2.57 7.01
C GLN A 103 -8.10 1.95 7.94
N LEU A 104 -8.08 2.40 9.20
CA LEU A 104 -7.26 1.82 10.25
C LEU A 104 -7.96 0.60 10.84
N GLU A 105 -7.25 -0.53 10.93
CA GLU A 105 -7.69 -1.72 11.65
C GLU A 105 -7.12 -1.71 13.08
N ARG A 106 -7.87 -2.32 14.03
CA ARG A 106 -7.53 -2.31 15.46
C ARG A 106 -6.40 -3.27 15.81
#